data_AF-A0A7X0E249-F1
#
_entry.id   AF-A0A7X0E249-F1
#
_cell.length_a   1.000
_cell.length_b   1.000
_cell.length_c   1.000
_cell.angle_alpha   90.00
_cell.angle_beta   90.00
_cell.angle_gamma   90.00
#
_symmetry.space_group_name_H-M   'P 1'
#
loop_
_entity.id
_entity.type
_entity.pdbx_description
1 polymer ?
#
loop_
_entity_poly.entity_id
_entity_poly.type
_entity_poly.pdbx_seq_one_letter_code
_entity_poly.pdbx_strand_id
1 'polypeptide(L)' 'MNTDLTILQKPIKQIHTSAYFENKCRIMGFQNLEEILACNQAILQKKAGFSYLWLEELLSILSEHQLLTRWQPITGKNSF' A
#
# COMPACT_ATOMS: atom_id res chain seq x y z
N MET A 1 19.77 -13.30 12.74
CA MET A 1 18.53 -12.70 13.30
C MET A 1 17.49 -12.68 12.18
N ASN A 2 16.51 -13.57 12.23
CA ASN A 2 15.44 -13.71 11.22
C ASN A 2 14.22 -12.87 11.65
N THR A 3 14.38 -11.55 11.74
CA THR A 3 13.35 -10.64 12.29
C THR A 3 12.73 -9.71 11.25
N ASP A 4 12.73 -10.13 9.99
CA ASP A 4 11.95 -9.49 8.92
C ASP A 4 10.98 -10.51 8.34
N LEU A 5 10.03 -10.98 9.15
CA LEU A 5 8.71 -11.29 8.59
C LEU A 5 8.22 -9.95 8.03
N THR A 6 8.50 -9.75 6.74
CA THR A 6 8.32 -8.50 6.02
C THR A 6 6.97 -7.92 6.38
N ILE A 7 6.93 -6.66 6.82
CA ILE A 7 5.68 -5.94 7.10
C ILE A 7 4.65 -6.07 5.95
N LEU A 8 5.16 -6.34 4.75
CA LEU A 8 4.42 -6.73 3.56
C LEU A 8 3.40 -7.85 3.77
N GLN A 9 3.73 -8.88 4.54
CA GLN A 9 2.89 -10.06 4.77
C GLN A 9 2.04 -9.94 6.04
N LYS A 10 2.28 -8.93 6.87
CA LYS A 10 1.48 -8.73 8.09
C LYS A 10 0.07 -8.31 7.72
N PRO A 11 -0.97 -8.84 8.40
CA PRO A 11 -2.31 -8.33 8.28
C PRO A 11 -2.36 -6.82 8.51
N ILE A 12 -3.13 -6.06 7.71
CA ILE A 12 -3.25 -4.59 7.86
C ILE A 12 -3.62 -4.20 9.30
N LYS A 13 -4.45 -5.00 9.99
CA LYS A 13 -4.82 -4.81 11.40
C LYS A 13 -3.65 -4.86 12.40
N GLN A 14 -2.56 -5.51 12.01
CA GLN A 14 -1.33 -5.64 12.81
C GLN A 14 -0.29 -4.59 12.43
N ILE A 15 -0.58 -3.77 11.43
CA ILE A 15 0.21 -2.60 11.04
C ILE A 15 -0.40 -1.40 11.76
N HIS A 16 0.43 -0.56 12.36
CA HIS A 16 -0.04 0.66 13.03
C HIS A 16 -0.58 1.62 11.97
N THR A 17 -1.90 1.57 11.74
CA THR A 17 -2.61 2.34 10.71
C THR A 17 -3.89 2.93 11.30
N SER A 18 -4.44 3.92 10.62
CA SER A 18 -5.72 4.51 10.98
C SER A 18 -6.88 3.55 10.71
N ALA A 19 -7.94 3.67 11.50
CA ALA A 19 -9.18 2.93 11.27
C ALA A 19 -9.80 3.25 9.89
N TYR A 20 -9.54 4.45 9.36
CA TYR A 20 -9.95 4.83 8.01
C TYR A 20 -9.24 3.97 6.96
N PHE A 21 -7.91 3.87 7.06
CA PHE A 21 -7.09 3.08 6.14
C PHE A 21 -7.45 1.60 6.19
N GLU A 22 -7.55 1.03 7.38
CA GLU A 22 -7.95 -0.37 7.58
C GLU A 22 -9.32 -0.66 6.92
N ASN A 23 -10.29 0.22 7.14
CA ASN A 23 -11.62 0.06 6.57
C ASN A 23 -11.60 0.15 5.03
N LYS A 24 -10.80 1.05 4.44
CA LYS A 24 -10.63 1.15 2.99
C LYS A 24 -9.93 -0.08 2.41
N CYS A 25 -8.88 -0.60 3.07
CA CYS A 25 -8.23 -1.85 2.68
C CYS A 25 -9.23 -3.02 2.68
N ARG A 26 -10.07 -3.12 3.71
CA ARG A 26 -11.14 -4.13 3.78
C ARG A 26 -12.15 -4.01 2.63
N ILE A 27 -12.62 -2.79 2.32
CA ILE A 27 -13.53 -2.55 1.18
C ILE A 27 -12.87 -2.94 -0.16
N MET A 28 -11.57 -2.70 -0.30
CA MET A 28 -10.80 -3.03 -1.49
C MET A 28 -10.40 -4.50 -1.61
N GLY A 29 -10.61 -5.27 -0.53
CA GLY A 29 -10.28 -6.69 -0.44
C GLY A 29 -8.82 -6.98 -0.12
N PHE A 30 -8.07 -6.02 0.43
CA PHE A 30 -6.66 -6.18 0.77
C PHE A 30 -6.47 -6.64 2.22
N GLN A 31 -5.65 -7.68 2.39
CA GLN A 31 -5.33 -8.27 3.69
C GLN A 31 -3.98 -7.78 4.24
N ASN A 32 -3.04 -7.44 3.36
CA ASN A 32 -1.67 -7.05 3.71
C ASN A 32 -1.10 -6.06 2.67
N LEU A 33 0.09 -5.48 2.92
CA LEU A 33 0.70 -4.52 1.99
C LEU A 33 1.23 -5.19 0.71
N GLU A 34 1.60 -6.48 0.74
CA GLU A 34 2.05 -7.23 -0.43
C GLU A 34 0.98 -7.25 -1.54
N GLU A 35 -0.27 -7.53 -1.18
CA GLU A 35 -1.40 -7.52 -2.12
C GLU A 35 -1.65 -6.12 -2.71
N ILE A 36 -1.42 -5.08 -1.92
CA ILE A 36 -1.56 -3.68 -2.35
C ILE A 36 -0.45 -3.35 -3.36
N LEU A 37 0.80 -3.69 -3.05
CA LEU A 37 1.95 -3.43 -3.92
C LEU A 37 1.95 -4.30 -5.19
N ALA A 38 1.29 -5.45 -5.16
CA ALA A 38 1.04 -6.26 -6.35
C ALA A 38 0.08 -5.57 -7.34
N CYS A 39 -0.70 -4.58 -6.88
CA CYS A 39 -1.55 -3.77 -7.75
C CYS A 39 -0.79 -2.54 -8.25
N ASN A 40 -0.92 -2.24 -9.55
CA ASN A 40 -0.50 -0.94 -10.06
C ASN A 40 -1.48 0.17 -9.63
N GLN A 41 -1.01 1.42 -9.66
CA GLN A 41 -1.80 2.59 -9.24
C GLN A 41 -3.12 2.74 -10.01
N ALA A 42 -3.13 2.42 -11.31
CA ALA A 42 -4.33 2.51 -12.14
C ALA A 42 -5.43 1.51 -11.72
N ILE A 43 -5.04 0.32 -11.24
CA ILE A 43 -5.97 -0.67 -10.69
C ILE A 43 -6.49 -0.18 -9.34
N LEU A 44 -5.62 0.33 -8.47
CA LEU A 44 -6.01 0.87 -7.16
C LEU A 44 -7.05 1.99 -7.31
N GLN A 45 -6.82 2.94 -8.21
CA GLN A 45 -7.72 4.07 -8.49
C GLN A 45 -9.13 3.66 -8.93
N LYS A 46 -9.30 2.45 -9.48
CA LYS A 46 -10.61 1.93 -9.93
C LYS A 46 -11.38 1.23 -8.82
N LYS A 47 -10.78 0.97 -7.66
CA LYS A 47 -11.46 0.28 -6.55
C LYS A 47 -12.34 1.24 -5.76
N ALA A 48 -13.54 0.81 -5.39
CA ALA A 48 -14.52 1.62 -4.66
C ALA A 48 -14.04 2.15 -3.29
N GLY A 49 -13.00 1.54 -2.72
CA GLY A 49 -12.40 1.99 -1.46
C GLY A 49 -11.24 2.99 -1.63
N PHE A 50 -10.80 3.26 -2.86
CA PHE A 50 -9.67 4.16 -3.10
C PHE A 50 -10.01 5.61 -2.75
N SER A 51 -9.05 6.31 -2.13
CA SER A 51 -9.09 7.76 -1.93
C SER A 51 -7.67 8.30 -1.84
N TYR A 52 -7.49 9.61 -2.08
CA TYR A 52 -6.19 10.25 -1.93
C TYR A 52 -5.68 10.22 -0.48
N LEU A 53 -6.57 10.36 0.51
CA LEU A 53 -6.23 10.22 1.92
C LEU A 53 -5.69 8.81 2.25
N TRP A 54 -6.30 7.77 1.66
CA TRP A 54 -5.80 6.40 1.80
C TRP A 54 -4.43 6.23 1.14
N LEU A 55 -4.21 6.86 -0.02
CA LEU A 55 -2.94 6.83 -0.74
C LEU A 55 -1.82 7.53 0.04
N GLU A 56 -2.10 8.69 0.63
CA GLU A 56 -1.15 9.43 1.46
C GLU A 56 -0.70 8.59 2.65
N GLU A 57 -1.63 7.95 3.36
CA GLU A 57 -1.30 7.09 4.49
C GLU A 57 -0.49 5.86 4.05
N LEU A 58 -0.81 5.25 2.91
CA LEU A 58 -0.03 4.17 2.34
C LEU A 58 1.42 4.60 2.04
N LEU A 59 1.59 5.78 1.45
CA LEU A 59 2.92 6.33 1.15
C LEU A 59 3.70 6.62 2.45
N SER A 60 3.05 7.12 3.50
CA SER A 60 3.67 7.29 4.82
C SER A 60 4.15 5.96 5.39
N ILE A 61 3.30 4.92 5.41
CA ILE A 61 3.67 3.58 5.90
C ILE A 61 4.86 3.04 5.11
N LEU A 62 4.83 3.15 3.77
CA LEU A 62 5.92 2.64 2.94
C LEU A 62 7.20 3.46 3.11
N SER A 63 7.10 4.76 3.38
CA SER A 63 8.25 5.62 3.67
C SER A 63 8.91 5.23 4.99
N GLU A 64 8.12 5.08 6.07
CA GLU A 64 8.58 4.69 7.40
C GLU A 64 9.32 3.34 7.38
N HIS A 65 8.90 2.44 6.50
CA HIS A 65 9.50 1.11 6.35
C HIS A 65 10.52 1.00 5.21
N GLN A 66 10.92 2.12 4.57
CA GLN A 66 11.87 2.16 3.44
C GLN A 66 11.45 1.26 2.25
N LEU A 67 10.14 1.10 2.05
CA LEU A 67 9.51 0.28 1.01
C LEU A 67 9.03 1.07 -0.21
N LEU A 68 9.17 2.40 -0.21
CA LEU A 68 8.77 3.24 -1.35
C LEU A 68 9.38 2.78 -2.68
N THR A 69 10.62 2.29 -2.68
CA THR A 69 11.29 1.78 -3.88
C THR A 69 10.66 0.52 -4.46
N ARG A 70 9.90 -0.23 -3.65
CA ARG A 70 9.15 -1.41 -4.10
C ARG A 70 7.82 -1.04 -4.74
N TRP A 71 7.27 0.12 -4.39
CA TRP A 71 6.13 0.66 -5.10
C TRP A 71 6.64 1.40 -6.32
N GLN A 72 6.51 0.80 -7.50
CA GLN A 72 6.70 1.55 -8.74
C GLN A 72 5.41 2.35 -9.00
N PRO A 73 5.36 3.69 -8.74
CA PRO A 73 4.44 4.50 -9.51
C PRO A 73 4.81 4.26 -10.96
N ILE A 74 3.83 4.10 -11.83
CA ILE A 74 4.07 3.96 -13.27
C ILE A 74 4.91 5.18 -13.64
N THR A 75 6.22 4.98 -13.82
CA THR A 75 7.11 5.96 -14.39
C THR A 75 6.44 6.33 -15.69
N GLY A 76 6.00 7.58 -15.81
CA GLY A 76 5.78 8.13 -17.12
C GLY A 76 7.06 7.81 -17.91
N LYS A 77 6.92 6.96 -18.93
CA LYS A 77 7.88 6.96 -20.03
C LYS A 77 7.83 8.37 -20.63
N ASN A 78 8.59 9.28 -20.07
CA ASN A 78 9.20 10.32 -20.88
C ASN A 78 10.57 9.76 -21.25
N SER A 79 10.54 8.95 -22.31
CA SER A 79 11.68 8.86 -23.22
C SER A 79 11.83 10.22 -23.89
N PHE A 80 13.08 10.71 -23.92
CA PHE A 80 13.59 11.97 -24.51
C PHE A 80 13.43 13.24 -23.68
#